data_AF-A0A5E4KTA0-F1
#
_entry.id   AF-A0A5E4KTA0-F1
#
_cell.length_a   1.000
_cell.length_b   1.000
_cell.length_c   1.000
_cell.angle_alpha   90.00
_cell.angle_beta   90.00
_cell.angle_gamma   90.00
#
_symmetry.space_group_name_H-M   'P 1'
#
loop_
_entity.id
_entity.type
_entity.pdbx_description
1 polymer ?
#
loop_
_entity_poly.entity_id
_entity_poly.type
_entity_poly.pdbx_seq_one_letter_code
_entity_poly.pdbx_strand_id
1 'polypeptide(L)'
;MTGLNIFGKEVFDTLFIDWQIMAAVAIISVILFLVGMYIQLDKWGRGIPEGATKPIGAWGALKLIVGGIFVKGIGHAFEVLVLDVLFQRRTYRRRKVEWLMHILIFWGWIGLLILTIVAAAAEFAGPFLFNQDYTYFVGVWQFLKLPNNIFGLMLVAGILIAIGRRLLSKSKDVQARNADVDWILIIGLLIVVATGFYSQYLRADVFQTPRDIISAYPAGFFDNFTVMFHEVFTLLFCVAYLPFSKYFHMIAAPLTILVNHGGE
;
A
#
# COMPACT_ATOMS: atom_id res chain seq x y z
N MET A 1 -25.04 15.83 -3.68
CA MET A 1 -24.10 16.56 -4.57
C MET A 1 -23.78 15.64 -5.72
N THR A 2 -23.69 16.15 -6.95
CA THR A 2 -23.19 15.41 -8.13
C THR A 2 -21.68 15.21 -7.97
N GLY A 3 -21.09 14.20 -8.63
CA GLY A 3 -19.69 13.83 -8.45
C GLY A 3 -18.68 14.94 -8.77
N LEU A 4 -17.38 14.66 -8.66
CA LEU A 4 -16.34 15.64 -8.89
C LEU A 4 -16.30 16.06 -10.37
N ASN A 5 -16.75 17.29 -10.66
CA ASN A 5 -16.72 17.85 -12.01
C ASN A 5 -15.35 18.50 -12.31
N ILE A 6 -14.67 17.99 -13.33
CA ILE A 6 -13.37 18.49 -13.79
C ILE A 6 -13.46 18.70 -15.31
N PHE A 7 -13.21 19.93 -15.76
CA PHE A 7 -13.24 20.30 -17.20
C PHE A 7 -14.52 19.89 -17.94
N GLY A 8 -15.68 19.95 -17.26
CA GLY A 8 -16.98 19.58 -17.84
C GLY A 8 -17.24 18.07 -17.90
N LYS A 9 -16.35 17.25 -17.33
CA LYS A 9 -16.53 15.80 -17.17
C LYS A 9 -16.76 15.47 -15.70
N GLU A 10 -17.70 14.58 -15.42
CA GLU A 10 -18.00 14.13 -14.06
C GLU A 10 -17.22 12.85 -13.75
N VAL A 11 -16.45 12.88 -12.65
CA VAL A 11 -15.98 11.67 -11.98
C VAL A 11 -17.10 11.24 -11.06
N PHE A 12 -17.66 10.07 -11.33
CA PHE A 12 -18.77 9.52 -10.57
C PHE A 12 -18.28 9.05 -9.20
N ASP A 13 -19.10 9.10 -8.15
CA ASP A 13 -18.75 8.61 -6.80
C ASP A 13 -19.04 7.09 -6.65
N THR A 14 -18.67 6.31 -7.67
CA THR A 14 -18.94 4.86 -7.78
C THR A 14 -18.11 3.98 -6.83
N LEU A 15 -17.04 4.53 -6.26
CA LEU A 15 -16.36 3.98 -5.08
C LEU A 15 -17.07 4.28 -3.75
N PHE A 16 -18.21 4.98 -3.79
CA PHE A 16 -19.02 5.35 -2.62
C PHE A 16 -18.30 6.33 -1.69
N ILE A 17 -17.57 7.26 -2.29
CA ILE A 17 -16.75 8.25 -1.61
C ILE A 17 -16.98 9.61 -2.26
N ASP A 18 -16.93 10.67 -1.44
CA ASP A 18 -16.84 12.03 -1.94
C ASP A 18 -15.46 12.26 -2.59
N TRP A 19 -15.46 12.40 -3.91
CA TRP A 19 -14.23 12.61 -4.68
C TRP A 19 -13.54 13.95 -4.41
N GLN A 20 -14.23 14.98 -3.92
CA GLN A 20 -13.59 16.26 -3.56
C GLN A 20 -12.70 16.07 -2.34
N ILE A 21 -13.22 15.41 -1.30
CA ILE A 21 -12.46 15.07 -0.09
C ILE A 21 -11.33 14.13 -0.46
N MET A 22 -11.63 13.07 -1.21
CA MET A 22 -10.67 12.03 -1.54
C MET A 22 -9.52 12.54 -2.43
N ALA A 23 -9.81 13.39 -3.42
CA ALA A 23 -8.78 14.02 -4.24
C ALA A 23 -7.86 14.91 -3.38
N ALA A 24 -8.43 15.73 -2.49
CA ALA A 24 -7.63 16.58 -1.60
C ALA A 24 -6.73 15.75 -0.67
N VAL A 25 -7.29 14.72 -0.01
CA VAL A 25 -6.53 13.82 0.88
C VAL A 25 -5.46 13.04 0.11
N ALA A 26 -5.77 12.56 -1.10
CA ALA A 26 -4.81 11.85 -1.94
C ALA A 26 -3.64 12.76 -2.34
N ILE A 27 -3.92 14.00 -2.78
CA ILE A 27 -2.88 14.98 -3.14
C ILE A 27 -1.98 15.26 -1.93
N ILE A 28 -2.57 15.55 -0.76
CA ILE A 28 -1.81 15.78 0.47
C ILE A 28 -0.97 14.56 0.83
N SER A 29 -1.54 13.36 0.76
CA SER A 29 -0.85 12.12 1.10
C SER A 29 0.33 11.84 0.17
N VAL A 30 0.17 12.09 -1.13
CA VAL A 30 1.24 11.95 -2.13
C VAL A 30 2.34 12.99 -1.91
N ILE A 31 1.99 14.25 -1.62
CA ILE A 31 2.99 15.29 -1.31
C ILE A 31 3.81 14.89 -0.08
N LEU A 32 3.14 14.47 1.00
CA LEU A 32 3.81 14.02 2.23
C LEU A 32 4.68 12.79 1.96
N PHE A 33 4.20 11.84 1.16
CA PHE A 33 4.98 10.68 0.75
C PHE A 33 6.25 11.09 -0.01
N LEU A 34 6.14 11.94 -1.03
CA LEU A 34 7.28 12.39 -1.84
C LEU A 34 8.29 13.20 -1.02
N VAL A 35 7.83 14.11 -0.16
CA VAL A 35 8.69 14.85 0.77
C VAL A 35 9.40 13.90 1.74
N GLY A 36 8.67 12.93 2.29
CA GLY A 36 9.24 11.91 3.15
C GLY A 36 10.30 11.07 2.45
N MET A 37 10.03 10.63 1.22
CA MET A 37 11.00 9.90 0.39
C MET A 37 12.26 10.72 0.14
N TYR A 38 12.12 12.02 -0.18
CA TYR A 38 13.25 12.93 -0.34
C TYR A 38 14.08 13.03 0.94
N ILE A 39 13.43 13.19 2.10
CA ILE A 39 14.10 13.23 3.41
C ILE A 39 14.86 11.94 3.70
N GLN A 40 14.29 10.77 3.39
CA GLN A 40 14.96 9.48 3.61
C GLN A 40 16.17 9.32 2.68
N LEU A 41 16.05 9.71 1.41
CA LEU A 41 17.17 9.73 0.48
C LEU A 41 18.26 10.71 0.94
N ASP A 42 17.90 11.90 1.43
CA ASP A 42 18.85 12.87 1.96
C ASP A 42 19.60 12.30 3.17
N LYS A 43 18.91 11.64 4.10
CA LYS A 43 19.54 10.98 5.24
C LYS A 43 20.55 9.92 4.81
N TRP A 44 20.22 9.09 3.81
CA TRP A 44 21.18 8.13 3.26
C TRP A 44 22.36 8.83 2.57
N GLY A 45 22.11 9.93 1.86
CA GLY A 45 23.13 10.73 1.18
C GLY A 45 24.02 11.59 2.08
N ARG A 46 23.72 11.66 3.39
CA ARG A 46 24.60 12.27 4.40
C ARG A 46 25.81 11.39 4.72
N GLY A 47 25.75 10.09 4.42
CA GLY A 47 26.93 9.23 4.45
C GLY A 47 27.96 9.70 3.42
N ILE A 48 29.25 9.61 3.76
CA ILE A 48 30.35 9.92 2.83
C ILE A 48 30.82 8.57 2.27
N PRO A 49 30.56 8.29 0.97
CA PRO A 49 31.02 7.06 0.34
C PRO A 49 32.55 6.97 0.31
N GLU A 50 33.07 5.75 0.19
CA GLU A 50 34.51 5.52 0.04
C GLU A 50 35.04 6.27 -1.20
N GLY A 51 36.12 7.04 -1.01
CA GLY A 51 36.70 7.90 -2.05
C GLY A 51 36.03 9.27 -2.24
N ALA A 52 34.93 9.57 -1.53
CA ALA A 52 34.32 10.91 -1.54
C ALA A 52 34.85 11.78 -0.38
N THR A 53 34.91 13.09 -0.60
CA THR A 53 35.34 14.08 0.42
C THR A 53 34.18 14.81 1.09
N LYS A 54 32.97 14.68 0.54
CA LYS A 54 31.76 15.34 1.05
C LYS A 54 30.51 14.47 0.87
N PRO A 55 29.45 14.71 1.67
CA PRO A 55 28.16 14.08 1.47
C PRO A 55 27.61 14.33 0.07
N ILE A 56 26.84 13.36 -0.43
CA ILE A 56 26.33 13.35 -1.80
C ILE A 56 24.86 13.81 -1.90
N GLY A 57 24.19 13.94 -0.75
CA GLY A 57 22.78 14.36 -0.64
C GLY A 57 21.81 13.35 -1.27
N ALA A 58 20.52 13.72 -1.29
CA ALA A 58 19.44 12.83 -1.76
C ALA A 58 19.66 12.29 -3.19
N TRP A 59 20.00 13.18 -4.12
CA TRP A 59 20.21 12.78 -5.53
C TRP A 59 21.44 11.91 -5.73
N GLY A 60 22.51 12.15 -4.96
CA GLY A 60 23.68 11.30 -4.97
C GLY A 60 23.39 9.90 -4.42
N ALA A 61 22.65 9.82 -3.31
CA ALA A 61 22.22 8.53 -2.75
C ALA A 61 21.37 7.75 -3.74
N LEU A 62 20.40 8.40 -4.40
CA LEU A 62 19.59 7.77 -5.43
C LEU A 62 20.44 7.20 -6.57
N LYS A 63 21.41 7.97 -7.07
CA LYS A 63 22.33 7.51 -8.12
C LYS A 63 23.16 6.30 -7.68
N LEU A 64 23.67 6.31 -6.45
CA LEU A 64 24.43 5.17 -5.92
C LEU A 64 23.57 3.93 -5.74
N ILE A 65 22.33 4.07 -5.25
CA ILE A 65 21.40 2.95 -5.12
C ILE A 65 21.11 2.36 -6.49
N VAL A 66 20.68 3.19 -7.46
CA VAL A 66 20.35 2.72 -8.81
C VAL A 66 21.58 2.10 -9.48
N GLY A 67 22.74 2.74 -9.41
CA GLY A 67 23.99 2.19 -9.94
C GLY A 67 24.37 0.85 -9.29
N GLY A 68 24.26 0.79 -7.96
CA GLY A 68 24.56 -0.38 -7.15
C GLY A 68 23.71 -1.60 -7.51
N ILE A 69 22.41 -1.43 -7.75
CA ILE A 69 21.49 -2.53 -8.12
C ILE A 69 21.98 -3.26 -9.38
N PHE A 70 22.48 -2.52 -10.38
CA PHE A 70 22.80 -3.06 -11.70
C PHE A 70 24.29 -3.42 -11.92
N VAL A 71 25.14 -3.34 -10.89
CA VAL A 71 26.58 -3.68 -10.99
C VAL A 71 26.81 -5.10 -11.53
N LYS A 72 25.99 -6.08 -11.12
CA LYS A 72 26.06 -7.48 -11.62
C LYS A 72 25.20 -7.75 -12.86
N GLY A 73 24.68 -6.71 -13.51
CA GLY A 73 23.84 -6.80 -14.69
C GLY A 73 22.34 -6.98 -14.38
N ILE A 74 21.51 -6.67 -15.39
CA ILE A 74 20.05 -6.64 -15.28
C ILE A 74 19.43 -8.02 -14.97
N GLY A 75 20.00 -9.10 -15.52
CA GLY A 75 19.53 -10.46 -15.27
C GLY A 75 19.65 -10.85 -13.79
N HIS A 76 20.80 -10.56 -13.17
CA HIS A 76 21.01 -10.81 -11.74
C HIS A 76 20.11 -9.93 -10.87
N ALA A 77 19.98 -8.64 -11.21
CA ALA A 77 19.08 -7.73 -10.50
C ALA A 77 17.63 -8.23 -10.54
N PHE A 78 17.18 -8.74 -11.69
CA PHE A 78 15.85 -9.32 -11.86
C PHE A 78 15.68 -10.62 -11.04
N GLU A 79 16.67 -11.51 -11.03
CA GLU A 79 16.62 -12.70 -10.17
C GLU A 79 16.46 -12.33 -8.69
N VAL A 80 17.27 -11.38 -8.20
CA VAL A 80 17.22 -10.92 -6.81
C VAL A 80 15.88 -10.25 -6.50
N LEU A 81 15.36 -9.41 -7.41
CA LEU A 81 14.04 -8.80 -7.27
C LEU A 81 12.95 -9.87 -7.14
N VAL A 82 12.92 -10.84 -8.05
CA VAL A 82 11.86 -11.86 -8.04
C VAL A 82 12.03 -12.79 -6.83
N LEU A 83 13.19 -13.42 -6.67
CA LEU A 83 13.35 -14.47 -5.69
C LEU A 83 13.55 -13.93 -4.27
N ASP A 84 14.38 -12.90 -4.09
CA ASP A 84 14.74 -12.43 -2.74
C ASP A 84 13.83 -11.30 -2.24
N VAL A 85 13.25 -10.48 -3.11
CA VAL A 85 12.28 -9.44 -2.72
C VAL A 85 10.85 -9.94 -2.80
N LEU A 86 10.36 -10.33 -3.99
CA LEU A 86 8.94 -10.67 -4.19
C LEU A 86 8.54 -11.99 -3.53
N PHE A 87 9.42 -13.01 -3.60
CA PHE A 87 9.18 -14.32 -2.97
C PHE A 87 9.90 -14.50 -1.63
N GLN A 88 10.73 -13.53 -1.21
CA GLN A 88 11.42 -13.54 0.08
C GLN A 88 12.18 -14.86 0.36
N ARG A 89 12.86 -15.41 -0.66
CA ARG A 89 13.58 -16.70 -0.66
C ARG A 89 14.50 -16.87 0.55
N ARG A 90 15.14 -15.79 1.01
CA ARG A 90 16.02 -15.80 2.19
C ARG A 90 15.24 -16.15 3.47
N THR A 91 14.11 -15.50 3.70
CA THR A 91 13.25 -15.76 4.86
C THR A 91 12.68 -17.16 4.79
N TYR A 92 12.29 -17.63 3.60
CA TYR A 92 11.80 -19.00 3.39
C TYR A 92 12.81 -20.06 3.84
N ARG A 93 14.09 -19.89 3.43
CA ARG A 93 15.17 -20.83 3.77
C ARG A 93 15.51 -20.85 5.25
N ARG A 94 15.36 -19.73 5.96
CA ARG A 94 15.73 -19.61 7.39
C ARG A 94 14.58 -19.94 8.33
N ARG A 95 13.39 -19.39 8.09
CA ARG A 95 12.27 -19.36 9.05
C ARG A 95 10.94 -19.40 8.32
N LYS A 96 10.49 -20.59 7.94
CA LYS A 96 9.28 -20.82 7.12
C LYS A 96 8.00 -20.16 7.66
N VAL A 97 7.80 -20.11 8.97
CA VAL A 97 6.61 -19.48 9.57
C VAL A 97 6.69 -17.95 9.49
N GLU A 98 7.87 -17.36 9.66
CA GLU A 98 8.07 -15.92 9.47
C GLU A 98 7.90 -15.54 8.01
N TRP A 99 8.37 -16.39 7.10
CA TRP A 99 8.14 -16.24 5.66
C TRP A 99 6.65 -16.30 5.32
N LEU A 100 5.91 -17.29 5.82
CA LEU A 100 4.47 -17.41 5.54
C LEU A 100 3.71 -16.18 6.03
N MET A 101 4.02 -15.70 7.23
CA MET A 101 3.47 -14.46 7.77
C MET A 101 3.77 -13.27 6.85
N HIS A 102 5.05 -13.06 6.48
CA HIS A 102 5.44 -11.93 5.66
C HIS A 102 4.94 -12.00 4.22
N ILE A 103 4.91 -13.16 3.58
CA ILE A 103 4.47 -13.28 2.19
C ILE A 103 2.96 -13.00 2.08
N LEU A 104 2.18 -13.42 3.08
CA LEU A 104 0.76 -13.12 3.21
C LEU A 104 0.50 -11.62 3.44
N ILE A 105 1.23 -10.98 4.36
CA ILE A 105 1.12 -9.54 4.59
C ILE A 105 1.58 -8.75 3.36
N PHE A 106 2.71 -9.12 2.78
CA PHE A 106 3.31 -8.41 1.64
C PHE A 106 2.39 -8.43 0.42
N TRP A 107 1.96 -9.62 -0.04
CA TRP A 107 1.09 -9.72 -1.19
C TRP A 107 -0.35 -9.30 -0.88
N GLY A 108 -0.83 -9.50 0.35
CA GLY A 108 -2.11 -8.97 0.78
C GLY A 108 -2.15 -7.44 0.68
N TRP A 109 -1.13 -6.76 1.21
CA TRP A 109 -1.05 -5.30 1.18
C TRP A 109 -0.75 -4.75 -0.22
N ILE A 110 0.28 -5.28 -0.92
CA ILE A 110 0.65 -4.83 -2.27
C ILE A 110 -0.49 -5.10 -3.27
N GLY A 111 -1.12 -6.27 -3.17
CA GLY A 111 -2.26 -6.63 -4.01
C GLY A 111 -3.43 -5.66 -3.81
N LEU A 112 -3.81 -5.38 -2.56
CA LEU A 112 -4.86 -4.40 -2.27
C LEU A 112 -4.49 -2.99 -2.76
N LEU A 113 -3.26 -2.52 -2.54
CA LEU A 113 -2.80 -1.22 -3.05
C LEU A 113 -2.96 -1.12 -4.57
N ILE A 114 -2.51 -2.14 -5.31
CA ILE A 114 -2.63 -2.18 -6.77
C ILE A 114 -4.10 -2.14 -7.18
N LEU A 115 -4.97 -2.93 -6.55
CA LEU A 115 -6.38 -2.98 -6.88
C LEU A 115 -7.10 -1.66 -6.56
N THR A 116 -6.74 -0.98 -5.47
CA THR A 116 -7.25 0.36 -5.14
C THR A 116 -6.83 1.39 -6.19
N ILE A 117 -5.57 1.38 -6.62
CA ILE A 117 -5.09 2.27 -7.70
C ILE A 117 -5.83 1.98 -9.01
N VAL A 118 -6.03 0.71 -9.37
CA VAL A 118 -6.76 0.32 -10.58
C VAL A 118 -8.23 0.75 -10.50
N ALA A 119 -8.88 0.57 -9.35
CA ALA A 119 -10.25 1.00 -9.14
C ALA A 119 -10.38 2.53 -9.30
N ALA A 120 -9.56 3.30 -8.60
CA ALA A 120 -9.53 4.75 -8.73
C ALA A 120 -9.25 5.16 -10.18
N ALA A 121 -8.22 4.58 -10.83
CA ALA A 121 -7.88 4.88 -12.21
C ALA A 121 -9.03 4.59 -13.19
N ALA A 122 -9.79 3.50 -12.98
CA ALA A 122 -10.92 3.16 -13.83
C ALA A 122 -12.05 4.20 -13.75
N GLU A 123 -12.27 4.78 -12.58
CA GLU A 123 -13.29 5.80 -12.32
C GLU A 123 -12.99 7.12 -13.04
N PHE A 124 -11.71 7.49 -13.17
CA PHE A 124 -11.28 8.59 -14.02
C PHE A 124 -11.22 8.19 -15.51
N ALA A 125 -10.78 6.97 -15.82
CA ALA A 125 -10.58 6.54 -17.21
C ALA A 125 -11.90 6.53 -18.01
N GLY A 126 -13.02 6.13 -17.41
CA GLY A 126 -14.34 6.15 -18.05
C GLY A 126 -14.66 7.50 -18.71
N PRO A 127 -14.83 8.58 -17.92
CA PRO A 127 -15.14 9.90 -18.46
C PRO A 127 -13.97 10.50 -19.26
N PHE A 128 -12.72 10.42 -18.78
CA PHE A 128 -11.60 11.15 -19.39
C PHE A 128 -11.02 10.52 -20.64
N LEU A 129 -10.88 9.19 -20.68
CA LEU A 129 -10.19 8.47 -21.77
C LEU A 129 -11.17 7.83 -22.74
N PHE A 130 -12.29 7.30 -22.25
CA PHE A 130 -13.21 6.50 -23.06
C PHE A 130 -14.53 7.19 -23.37
N ASN A 131 -14.78 8.36 -22.77
CA ASN A 131 -16.05 9.10 -22.88
C ASN A 131 -17.27 8.22 -22.56
N GLN A 132 -17.08 7.32 -21.60
CA GLN A 132 -18.09 6.43 -21.03
C GLN A 132 -18.55 6.99 -19.68
N ASP A 133 -19.76 6.64 -19.28
CA ASP A 133 -20.28 6.94 -17.96
C ASP A 133 -19.76 5.94 -16.90
N TYR A 134 -20.39 5.93 -15.73
CA TYR A 134 -20.07 5.05 -14.61
C TYR A 134 -20.01 3.56 -15.00
N THR A 135 -20.70 3.12 -16.05
CA THR A 135 -20.77 1.71 -16.46
C THR A 135 -19.39 1.12 -16.79
N TYR A 136 -18.45 1.95 -17.25
CA TYR A 136 -17.06 1.53 -17.46
C TYR A 136 -16.42 1.03 -16.16
N PHE A 137 -16.51 1.81 -15.08
CA PHE A 137 -15.99 1.43 -13.78
C PHE A 137 -16.71 0.18 -13.25
N VAL A 138 -18.03 0.08 -13.42
CA VAL A 138 -18.81 -1.10 -13.00
C VAL A 138 -18.29 -2.37 -13.65
N GLY A 139 -18.02 -2.33 -14.96
CA GLY A 139 -17.44 -3.44 -15.70
C GLY A 139 -16.07 -3.85 -15.15
N VAL A 140 -15.18 -2.88 -14.91
CA VAL A 140 -13.86 -3.14 -14.31
C VAL A 140 -14.00 -3.73 -12.91
N TRP A 141 -14.89 -3.19 -12.08
CA TRP A 141 -15.08 -3.64 -10.70
C TRP A 141 -15.44 -5.13 -10.59
N GLN A 142 -16.20 -5.69 -11.55
CA GLN A 142 -16.54 -7.11 -11.52
C GLN A 142 -15.30 -8.01 -11.49
N PHE A 143 -14.23 -7.61 -12.19
CA PHE A 143 -12.95 -8.34 -12.19
C PHE A 143 -12.12 -8.09 -10.94
N LEU A 144 -12.30 -6.95 -10.27
CA LEU A 144 -11.54 -6.59 -9.07
C LEU A 144 -12.11 -7.25 -7.80
N LYS A 145 -13.39 -7.62 -7.76
CA LYS A 145 -14.06 -8.20 -6.57
C LYS A 145 -13.32 -9.41 -6.00
N LEU A 146 -13.09 -10.43 -6.84
CA LEU A 146 -12.48 -11.68 -6.39
C LEU A 146 -11.02 -11.47 -5.92
N PRO A 147 -10.14 -10.79 -6.69
CA PRO A 147 -8.80 -10.44 -6.23
C PRO A 147 -8.80 -9.64 -4.92
N ASN A 148 -9.71 -8.68 -4.73
CA ASN A 148 -9.82 -7.90 -3.49
C ASN A 148 -10.09 -8.81 -2.29
N ASN A 149 -11.02 -9.75 -2.42
CA ASN A 149 -11.32 -10.71 -1.35
C ASN A 149 -10.12 -11.62 -1.05
N ILE A 150 -9.42 -12.11 -2.09
CA ILE A 150 -8.25 -12.97 -1.91
C ILE A 150 -7.14 -12.23 -1.16
N PHE A 151 -6.74 -11.04 -1.64
CA PHE A 151 -5.67 -10.27 -1.01
C PHE A 151 -6.08 -9.74 0.37
N GLY A 152 -7.34 -9.39 0.58
CA GLY A 152 -7.90 -9.05 1.89
C GLY A 152 -7.76 -10.20 2.88
N LEU A 153 -8.14 -11.42 2.49
CA LEU A 153 -8.00 -12.62 3.33
C LEU A 153 -6.54 -13.00 3.58
N MET A 154 -5.66 -12.84 2.58
CA MET A 154 -4.21 -13.02 2.76
C MET A 154 -3.68 -12.05 3.82
N LEU A 155 -4.06 -10.77 3.75
CA LEU A 155 -3.64 -9.76 4.72
C LEU A 155 -4.15 -10.08 6.12
N VAL A 156 -5.43 -10.46 6.27
CA VAL A 156 -6.01 -10.93 7.55
C VAL A 156 -5.19 -12.09 8.12
N ALA A 157 -4.98 -13.14 7.33
CA ALA A 157 -4.26 -14.34 7.77
C ALA A 157 -2.83 -14.00 8.21
N GLY A 158 -2.13 -13.17 7.43
CA GLY A 158 -0.79 -12.69 7.77
C GLY A 158 -0.75 -11.93 9.09
N ILE A 159 -1.69 -11.02 9.32
CA ILE A 159 -1.79 -10.25 10.58
C ILE A 159 -2.12 -11.16 11.76
N LEU A 160 -3.05 -12.11 11.62
CA LEU A 160 -3.40 -13.07 12.67
C LEU A 160 -2.19 -13.93 13.07
N ILE A 161 -1.40 -14.40 12.09
CA ILE A 161 -0.15 -15.12 12.36
C ILE A 161 0.84 -14.20 13.09
N ALA A 162 0.96 -12.93 12.69
CA ALA A 162 1.85 -11.98 13.35
C ALA A 162 1.46 -11.74 14.82
N ILE A 163 0.18 -11.54 15.09
CA ILE A 163 -0.36 -11.40 16.46
C ILE A 163 -0.11 -12.68 17.26
N GLY A 164 -0.47 -13.85 16.72
CA GLY A 164 -0.30 -15.13 17.41
C GLY A 164 1.16 -15.42 17.75
N ARG A 165 2.08 -15.23 16.80
CA ARG A 165 3.52 -15.37 17.04
C ARG A 165 4.01 -14.43 18.13
N ARG A 166 3.47 -13.21 18.20
CA ARG A 166 3.86 -12.22 19.20
C ARG A 166 3.34 -12.57 20.59
N LEU A 167 2.07 -12.96 20.72
CA LEU A 167 1.45 -13.29 22.01
C LEU A 167 2.00 -14.60 22.61
N LEU A 168 2.44 -15.54 21.77
CA LEU A 168 2.86 -16.88 22.21
C LEU A 168 4.38 -17.05 22.38
N SER A 169 5.21 -16.15 21.85
CA SER A 169 6.67 -16.30 21.89
C SER A 169 7.26 -15.83 23.23
N LYS A 170 7.66 -16.79 24.10
CA LYS A 170 8.14 -16.55 25.48
C LYS A 170 9.67 -16.31 25.65
N SER A 171 10.48 -16.30 24.59
CA SER A 171 11.95 -16.21 24.75
C SER A 171 12.44 -14.78 25.10
N LYS A 172 13.44 -14.68 25.99
CA LYS A 172 14.06 -13.43 26.46
C LYS A 172 14.87 -12.70 25.36
N ASP A 173 15.47 -13.43 24.42
CA ASP A 173 16.12 -12.85 23.22
C ASP A 173 15.12 -12.23 22.24
N VAL A 174 13.93 -12.81 22.16
CA VAL A 174 12.84 -12.29 21.35
C VAL A 174 12.27 -11.01 21.98
N GLN A 175 12.29 -10.85 23.30
CA GLN A 175 11.83 -9.62 23.97
C GLN A 175 12.73 -8.40 23.73
N ALA A 176 14.06 -8.56 23.73
CA ALA A 176 14.99 -7.47 23.40
C ALA A 176 14.87 -7.03 21.92
N ARG A 177 14.58 -7.97 21.02
CA ARG A 177 14.28 -7.71 19.60
C ARG A 177 12.84 -7.25 19.35
N ASN A 178 11.94 -7.49 20.31
CA ASN A 178 10.52 -7.12 20.28
C ASN A 178 10.23 -5.72 20.84
N ALA A 179 11.19 -5.10 21.53
CA ALA A 179 11.08 -3.70 21.97
C ALA A 179 10.87 -2.76 20.78
N ASP A 180 11.31 -3.18 19.58
CA ASP A 180 11.18 -2.45 18.33
C ASP A 180 9.94 -2.78 17.50
N VAL A 181 9.07 -3.68 17.95
CA VAL A 181 7.90 -4.05 17.14
C VAL A 181 6.81 -3.00 17.30
N ASP A 182 6.60 -2.26 16.23
CA ASP A 182 5.66 -1.17 16.12
C ASP A 182 4.22 -1.69 16.15
N TRP A 183 3.62 -1.75 17.35
CA TRP A 183 2.20 -2.05 17.49
C TRP A 183 1.34 -1.12 16.64
N ILE A 184 1.83 0.07 16.31
CA ILE A 184 1.16 1.00 15.39
C ILE A 184 0.93 0.35 14.03
N LEU A 185 1.90 -0.41 13.49
CA LEU A 185 1.74 -1.06 12.19
C LEU A 185 0.72 -2.19 12.23
N ILE A 186 0.77 -3.02 13.27
CA ILE A 186 -0.18 -4.13 13.43
C ILE A 186 -1.60 -3.58 13.65
N ILE A 187 -1.76 -2.63 14.55
CA ILE A 187 -3.06 -2.03 14.87
C ILE A 187 -3.58 -1.23 13.67
N GLY A 188 -2.74 -0.44 13.01
CA GLY A 188 -3.14 0.32 11.83
C GLY A 188 -3.60 -0.58 10.69
N LEU A 189 -2.87 -1.67 10.40
CA LEU A 189 -3.31 -2.66 9.41
C LEU A 189 -4.58 -3.40 9.83
N LEU A 190 -4.78 -3.69 11.12
CA LEU A 190 -6.05 -4.23 11.62
C LEU A 190 -7.21 -3.26 11.39
N ILE A 191 -7.00 -1.95 11.63
CA ILE A 191 -8.00 -0.92 11.36
C ILE A 191 -8.32 -0.89 9.86
N VAL A 192 -7.31 -0.87 8.98
CA VAL A 192 -7.51 -0.90 7.51
C VAL A 192 -8.35 -2.10 7.12
N VAL A 193 -7.99 -3.30 7.56
CA VAL A 193 -8.68 -4.53 7.18
C VAL A 193 -10.10 -4.59 7.74
N ALA A 194 -10.29 -4.28 9.03
CA ALA A 194 -11.61 -4.31 9.67
C ALA A 194 -12.56 -3.31 9.02
N THR A 195 -12.10 -2.07 8.81
CA THR A 195 -12.91 -1.03 8.16
C THR A 195 -13.15 -1.30 6.69
N GLY A 196 -12.21 -1.95 5.98
CA GLY A 196 -12.37 -2.34 4.58
C GLY A 196 -13.43 -3.42 4.39
N PHE A 197 -13.37 -4.50 5.18
CA PHE A 197 -14.40 -5.55 5.15
C PHE A 197 -15.77 -5.01 5.59
N TYR A 198 -15.80 -4.15 6.62
CA TYR A 198 -17.05 -3.54 7.04
C TYR A 198 -17.62 -2.61 5.96
N SER A 199 -16.79 -1.82 5.28
CA SER A 199 -17.22 -1.00 4.14
C SER A 199 -17.78 -1.85 3.00
N GLN A 200 -17.17 -3.01 2.72
CA GLN A 200 -17.68 -3.97 1.74
C GLN A 200 -19.04 -4.56 2.16
N TYR A 201 -19.20 -4.92 3.44
CA TYR A 201 -20.46 -5.41 4.00
C TYR A 201 -21.58 -4.37 3.89
N LEU A 202 -21.31 -3.11 4.26
CA LEU A 202 -22.27 -2.02 4.12
C LEU A 202 -22.76 -1.91 2.67
N ARG A 203 -21.84 -1.89 1.71
CA ARG A 203 -22.15 -1.81 0.27
C ARG A 203 -23.00 -2.99 -0.22
N ALA A 204 -22.67 -4.21 0.19
CA ALA A 204 -23.29 -5.43 -0.34
C ALA A 204 -24.62 -5.80 0.34
N ASP A 205 -24.65 -5.82 1.68
CA ASP A 205 -25.72 -6.48 2.43
C ASP A 205 -26.69 -5.50 3.08
N VAL A 206 -26.21 -4.32 3.52
CA VAL A 206 -27.06 -3.33 4.17
C VAL A 206 -27.81 -2.49 3.15
N PHE A 207 -27.08 -1.93 2.19
CA PHE A 207 -27.66 -1.02 1.22
C PHE A 207 -28.05 -1.72 -0.10
N GLN A 208 -27.55 -2.96 -0.33
CA GLN A 208 -27.79 -3.75 -1.56
C GLN A 208 -27.52 -2.94 -2.83
N THR A 209 -26.49 -2.10 -2.79
CA THR A 209 -26.36 -1.05 -3.78
C THR A 209 -25.67 -1.54 -5.05
N PRO A 210 -26.35 -1.48 -6.21
CA PRO A 210 -25.64 -1.60 -7.48
C PRO A 210 -24.67 -0.42 -7.58
N ARG A 211 -23.47 -0.65 -8.13
CA ARG A 211 -22.52 0.45 -8.34
C ARG A 211 -23.05 1.34 -9.47
N ASP A 212 -23.83 2.35 -9.15
CA ASP A 212 -24.47 3.28 -10.10
C ASP A 212 -24.11 4.75 -9.79
N ILE A 213 -24.83 5.69 -10.41
CA ILE A 213 -24.79 7.13 -10.11
C ILE A 213 -25.39 7.45 -8.74
N ILE A 214 -24.93 8.56 -8.13
CA ILE A 214 -25.26 8.97 -6.75
C ILE A 214 -26.77 9.00 -6.45
N SER A 215 -27.57 9.44 -7.42
CA SER A 215 -29.03 9.54 -7.29
C SER A 215 -29.73 8.18 -7.20
N ALA A 216 -29.08 7.09 -7.58
CA ALA A 216 -29.65 5.74 -7.54
C ALA A 216 -29.50 5.04 -6.18
N TYR A 217 -28.77 5.64 -5.24
CA TYR A 217 -28.47 5.02 -3.95
C TYR A 217 -29.45 5.42 -2.85
N PRO A 218 -29.67 4.56 -1.84
CA PRO A 218 -30.53 4.87 -0.72
C PRO A 218 -30.00 6.08 0.08
N ALA A 219 -30.92 6.91 0.58
CA ALA A 219 -30.58 8.08 1.37
C ALA A 219 -29.74 7.70 2.61
N GLY A 220 -28.62 8.41 2.84
CA GLY A 220 -27.70 8.18 3.96
C GLY A 220 -26.60 7.15 3.72
N PHE A 221 -26.54 6.54 2.53
CA PHE A 221 -25.43 5.69 2.13
C PHE A 221 -24.22 6.49 1.62
N PHE A 222 -24.45 7.48 0.75
CA PHE A 222 -23.49 8.58 0.61
C PHE A 222 -23.42 9.34 1.91
N ASP A 223 -22.22 9.75 2.29
CA ASP A 223 -21.87 10.29 3.62
C ASP A 223 -21.75 9.24 4.73
N ASN A 224 -21.72 7.94 4.41
CA ASN A 224 -21.40 6.93 5.42
C ASN A 224 -19.99 7.16 5.97
N PHE A 225 -19.93 7.56 7.25
CA PHE A 225 -18.68 7.88 7.93
C PHE A 225 -17.66 6.75 7.86
N THR A 226 -18.08 5.48 7.94
CA THR A 226 -17.14 4.36 7.95
C THR A 226 -16.48 4.12 6.60
N VAL A 227 -17.24 4.27 5.51
CA VAL A 227 -16.70 4.14 4.15
C VAL A 227 -15.68 5.24 3.88
N MET A 228 -16.03 6.49 4.18
CA MET A 228 -15.09 7.61 4.05
C MET A 228 -13.88 7.47 4.97
N PHE A 229 -14.10 7.07 6.23
CA PHE A 229 -13.03 6.84 7.20
C PHE A 229 -12.02 5.80 6.70
N HIS A 230 -12.49 4.66 6.17
CA HIS A 230 -11.61 3.61 5.66
C HIS A 230 -10.63 4.16 4.62
N GLU A 231 -11.14 4.91 3.65
CA GLU A 231 -10.39 5.36 2.48
C GLU A 231 -9.42 6.48 2.87
N VAL A 232 -9.88 7.46 3.66
CA VAL A 232 -9.04 8.54 4.20
C VAL A 232 -7.96 7.99 5.13
N PHE A 233 -8.32 7.11 6.07
CA PHE A 233 -7.37 6.50 6.99
C PHE A 233 -6.32 5.69 6.23
N THR A 234 -6.73 4.89 5.25
CA THR A 234 -5.82 4.06 4.47
C THR A 234 -4.83 4.91 3.67
N LEU A 235 -5.26 6.01 3.03
CA LEU A 235 -4.33 6.93 2.35
C LEU A 235 -3.33 7.56 3.32
N LEU A 236 -3.81 8.11 4.44
CA LEU A 236 -2.93 8.78 5.41
C LEU A 236 -1.97 7.79 6.06
N PHE A 237 -2.44 6.61 6.46
CA PHE A 237 -1.65 5.62 7.17
C PHE A 237 -0.73 4.80 6.25
N CYS A 238 -1.24 4.32 5.12
CA CYS A 238 -0.49 3.45 4.20
C CYS A 238 0.36 4.23 3.20
N VAL A 239 0.07 5.51 2.92
CA VAL A 239 0.84 6.33 1.97
C VAL A 239 1.57 7.46 2.68
N ALA A 240 0.85 8.39 3.32
CA ALA A 240 1.45 9.60 3.86
C ALA A 240 2.43 9.31 5.03
N TYR A 241 2.06 8.38 5.92
CA TYR A 241 2.84 8.00 7.10
C TYR A 241 3.99 7.03 6.79
N LEU A 242 3.97 6.36 5.63
CA LEU A 242 4.92 5.33 5.25
C LEU A 242 6.40 5.76 5.38
N PRO A 243 6.85 6.88 4.78
CA PRO A 243 8.27 7.24 4.80
C PRO A 243 8.75 7.74 6.17
N PHE A 244 7.85 8.07 7.10
CA PHE A 244 8.19 8.66 8.40
C PHE A 244 8.18 7.65 9.56
N SER A 245 7.90 6.38 9.27
CA SER A 245 7.67 5.36 10.29
C SER A 245 8.53 4.14 10.07
N LYS A 246 8.41 3.17 10.98
CA LYS A 246 9.01 1.85 10.79
C LYS A 246 8.46 1.16 9.55
N TYR A 247 7.34 1.61 8.98
CA TYR A 247 6.78 1.08 7.73
C TYR A 247 7.74 1.23 6.53
N PHE A 248 8.65 2.20 6.58
CA PHE A 248 9.64 2.43 5.54
C PHE A 248 10.54 1.21 5.25
N HIS A 249 10.61 0.22 6.15
CA HIS A 249 11.26 -1.06 5.90
C HIS A 249 10.76 -1.76 4.62
N MET A 250 9.51 -1.54 4.22
CA MET A 250 8.94 -2.07 2.98
C MET A 250 9.69 -1.57 1.74
N ILE A 251 10.30 -0.39 1.80
CA ILE A 251 11.11 0.18 0.72
C ILE A 251 12.60 -0.07 0.97
N ALA A 252 13.06 0.22 2.18
CA ALA A 252 14.48 0.15 2.52
C ALA A 252 15.04 -1.29 2.39
N ALA A 253 14.35 -2.30 2.92
CA ALA A 253 14.86 -3.67 2.91
C ALA A 253 15.02 -4.24 1.49
N PRO A 254 14.03 -4.11 0.57
CA PRO A 254 14.23 -4.48 -0.83
C PRO A 254 15.39 -3.76 -1.51
N LEU A 255 15.55 -2.46 -1.30
CA LEU A 255 16.64 -1.69 -1.91
C LEU A 255 18.01 -2.19 -1.40
N THR A 256 18.15 -2.43 -0.10
CA THR A 256 19.38 -3.00 0.46
C THR A 256 19.68 -4.39 -0.11
N ILE A 257 18.68 -5.26 -0.21
CA ILE A 257 18.82 -6.61 -0.80
C ILE A 257 19.30 -6.54 -2.25
N LEU A 258 18.77 -5.60 -3.03
CA LEU A 258 19.12 -5.41 -4.44
C LEU A 258 20.54 -4.83 -4.60
N VAL A 259 20.90 -3.80 -3.84
CA VAL A 259 22.25 -3.20 -3.85
C VAL A 259 23.30 -4.22 -3.41
N ASN A 260 23.00 -5.07 -2.43
CA ASN A 260 23.89 -6.15 -1.99
C ASN A 260 23.81 -7.40 -2.88
N HIS A 261 23.07 -7.35 -3.99
CA HIS A 261 23.00 -8.42 -4.99
C HIS A 261 22.59 -9.80 -4.47
N GLY A 262 21.68 -9.88 -3.50
CA GLY A 262 21.34 -11.18 -2.91
C GLY A 262 22.25 -11.59 -1.72
N GLY A 263 23.32 -10.82 -1.44
CA GLY A 263 24.21 -10.99 -0.29
C GLY A 263 23.64 -10.43 1.03
N GLU A 264 24.23 -10.84 2.16
CA GLU A 264 23.93 -10.29 3.49
C GLU A 264 24.25 -8.80 3.59
#